data_AF-A0A975N046-F1
#
_entry.id   AF-A0A975N046-F1
#
_cell.length_a   1.000
_cell.length_b   1.000
_cell.length_c   1.000
_cell.angle_alpha   90.00
_cell.angle_beta   90.00
_cell.angle_gamma   90.00
#
_symmetry.space_group_name_H-M   'P 1'
#
loop_
_entity.id
_entity.type
_entity.pdbx_description
1 polymer ?
#
loop_
_entity_poly.entity_id
_entity_poly.type
_entity_poly.pdbx_seq_one_letter_code
_entity_poly.pdbx_strand_id
1 'polypeptide(L)'
;MNHNANDPRPVYVIDPDADPGPVPEVVVRSDIENGCTVTGVVIDPADAQQVLYGTVTRPDGTFAGSYYPADTLRGDHWRVVTADGKHYHATSEYHAVDALVNGFTAS
;
A
#
# COMPACT_ATOMS: atom_id res chain seq x y z
N MET A 1 2.30 -53.55 26.27
CA MET A 1 1.82 -52.23 26.79
C MET A 1 2.84 -51.20 26.32
N ASN A 2 2.47 -50.30 25.42
CA ASN A 2 3.40 -49.30 24.87
C ASN A 2 3.31 -47.99 25.66
N HIS A 3 4.47 -47.51 26.14
CA HIS A 3 4.67 -46.38 27.05
C HIS A 3 4.80 -45.03 26.33
N ASN A 4 3.89 -44.68 25.40
CA ASN A 4 4.01 -43.44 24.61
C ASN A 4 2.90 -42.41 24.88
N ALA A 5 2.31 -42.41 26.09
CA ALA A 5 1.17 -41.53 26.39
C ALA A 5 1.54 -40.07 26.72
N ASN A 6 2.82 -39.72 26.83
CA ASN A 6 3.26 -38.42 27.35
C ASN A 6 4.36 -37.78 26.48
N ASP A 7 4.13 -37.61 25.18
CA ASP A 7 4.93 -36.68 24.38
C ASP A 7 4.29 -35.27 24.50
N PRO A 8 4.90 -34.31 25.21
CA PRO A 8 4.32 -32.99 25.44
C PRO A 8 4.40 -32.06 24.21
N ARG A 9 4.82 -32.57 23.05
CA ARG A 9 4.87 -31.76 21.83
C ARG A 9 3.47 -31.31 21.42
N PRO A 10 3.26 -30.00 21.17
CA PRO A 10 1.97 -29.51 20.72
C PRO A 10 1.61 -30.18 19.39
N VAL A 11 0.45 -30.84 19.35
CA VAL A 11 -0.17 -31.31 18.11
C VAL A 11 -0.95 -30.16 17.53
N TYR A 12 -0.46 -29.59 16.44
CA TYR A 12 -1.21 -28.61 15.65
C TYR A 12 -2.26 -29.35 14.84
N VAL A 13 -3.54 -29.15 15.15
CA VAL A 13 -4.66 -29.61 14.32
C VAL A 13 -4.83 -28.58 13.21
N ILE A 14 -4.48 -28.94 11.98
CA ILE A 14 -4.78 -28.15 10.79
C ILE A 14 -6.17 -28.58 10.34
N ASP A 15 -7.15 -27.69 10.42
CA ASP A 15 -8.50 -27.90 9.88
C ASP A 15 -8.46 -27.60 8.36
N PRO A 16 -8.60 -28.60 7.48
CA PRO A 16 -8.56 -28.40 6.03
C PRO A 16 -9.83 -27.73 5.49
N ASP A 17 -10.91 -27.69 6.28
CA ASP A 17 -12.21 -27.13 5.90
C ASP A 17 -12.44 -25.74 6.53
N ALA A 18 -11.48 -25.23 7.31
CA ALA A 18 -11.53 -23.87 7.81
C ALA A 18 -11.49 -22.88 6.63
N ASP A 19 -12.41 -21.90 6.65
CA ASP A 19 -12.41 -20.79 5.70
C ASP A 19 -11.02 -20.12 5.73
N PRO A 20 -10.26 -20.09 4.61
CA PRO A 20 -8.92 -19.50 4.57
C PRO A 20 -8.90 -18.00 4.89
N GLY A 21 -10.08 -17.38 5.04
CA GLY A 21 -10.23 -15.95 5.13
C GLY A 21 -10.09 -15.31 3.74
N PRO A 22 -10.47 -14.03 3.60
CA PRO A 22 -10.25 -13.30 2.37
C PRO A 22 -8.76 -13.30 2.00
N VAL A 23 -8.46 -13.82 0.81
CA VAL A 23 -7.12 -13.80 0.23
C VAL A 23 -6.80 -12.37 -0.17
N PRO A 24 -5.58 -11.84 0.11
CA PRO A 24 -5.19 -10.51 -0.34
C PRO A 24 -5.31 -10.39 -1.86
N GLU A 25 -6.06 -9.41 -2.35
CA GLU A 25 -6.15 -9.10 -3.78
C GLU A 25 -5.32 -7.86 -4.12
N VAL A 26 -4.59 -7.90 -5.25
CA VAL A 26 -3.93 -6.70 -5.80
C VAL A 26 -4.90 -6.05 -6.77
N VAL A 27 -5.41 -4.87 -6.40
CA VAL A 27 -6.36 -4.10 -7.20
C VAL A 27 -5.76 -2.76 -7.63
N VAL A 28 -6.28 -2.21 -8.72
CA VAL A 28 -6.01 -0.83 -9.12
C VAL A 28 -7.22 0.02 -8.77
N ARG A 29 -7.00 1.09 -8.02
CA ARG A 29 -8.04 2.07 -7.66
C ARG A 29 -7.67 3.44 -8.20
N SER A 30 -8.69 4.21 -8.58
CA SER A 30 -8.51 5.56 -9.08
C SER A 30 -9.56 6.48 -8.49
N ASP A 31 -9.11 7.65 -8.06
CA ASP A 31 -9.92 8.71 -7.47
C ASP A 31 -9.52 10.07 -8.09
N ILE A 32 -10.37 11.08 -7.90
CA ILE A 32 -10.10 12.45 -8.38
C ILE A 32 -9.85 13.36 -7.18
N GLU A 33 -8.69 14.03 -7.16
CA GLU A 33 -8.31 14.99 -6.12
C GLU A 33 -7.84 16.30 -6.77
N ASN A 34 -8.51 17.40 -6.44
CA ASN A 34 -8.31 18.73 -7.05
C ASN A 34 -8.24 18.69 -8.61
N GLY A 35 -9.05 17.84 -9.23
CA GLY A 35 -9.07 17.63 -10.68
C GLY A 35 -7.94 16.76 -11.24
N CYS A 36 -6.96 16.36 -10.42
CA CYS A 36 -5.98 15.36 -10.78
C CYS A 36 -6.55 13.95 -10.61
N THR A 37 -6.20 13.05 -11.52
CA THR A 37 -6.47 11.61 -11.35
C THR A 37 -5.37 10.99 -10.52
N VAL A 38 -5.72 10.46 -9.36
CA VAL A 38 -4.83 9.69 -8.48
C VAL A 38 -5.13 8.22 -8.72
N THR A 39 -4.13 7.44 -9.11
CA THR A 39 -4.27 6.00 -9.36
C THR A 39 -3.30 5.24 -8.48
N GLY A 40 -3.80 4.32 -7.65
CA GLY A 40 -3.02 3.49 -6.74
C GLY A 40 -3.14 1.99 -7.07
N VAL A 41 -2.04 1.27 -6.94
CA VAL A 41 -2.02 -0.20 -6.83
C VAL A 41 -2.07 -0.55 -5.36
N VAL A 42 -3.09 -1.29 -4.94
CA VAL A 42 -3.42 -1.54 -3.54
C VAL A 42 -3.52 -3.04 -3.31
N ILE A 43 -2.97 -3.52 -2.20
CA ILE A 43 -3.32 -4.83 -1.65
C ILE A 43 -4.53 -4.62 -0.75
N ASP A 44 -5.61 -5.37 -1.00
CA ASP A 44 -6.85 -5.32 -0.22
C ASP A 44 -7.07 -6.66 0.51
N PRO A 45 -6.48 -6.86 1.70
CA PRO A 45 -6.83 -7.95 2.58
C PRO A 45 -7.78 -7.45 3.66
N ALA A 46 -9.04 -7.85 3.61
CA ALA A 46 -9.93 -7.84 4.78
C ALA A 46 -9.97 -6.51 5.58
N ASP A 47 -10.12 -5.37 4.90
CA ASP A 47 -10.14 -4.01 5.47
C ASP A 47 -8.77 -3.41 5.89
N ALA A 48 -7.65 -4.07 5.60
CA ALA A 48 -6.30 -3.54 5.82
C ALA A 48 -5.62 -3.10 4.51
N GLN A 49 -6.27 -2.18 3.77
CA GLN A 49 -5.76 -1.70 2.49
C GLN A 49 -4.35 -1.13 2.62
N GLN A 50 -3.46 -1.60 1.75
CA GLN A 50 -2.09 -1.15 1.68
C GLN A 50 -1.73 -0.73 0.26
N VAL A 51 -1.42 0.54 0.06
CA VAL A 51 -0.93 1.05 -1.22
C VAL A 51 0.52 0.64 -1.44
N LEU A 52 0.80 0.06 -2.60
CA LEU A 52 2.14 -0.36 -3.03
C LEU A 52 2.84 0.73 -3.85
N TYR A 53 2.07 1.47 -4.63
CA TYR A 53 2.53 2.51 -5.54
C TYR A 53 1.33 3.27 -6.05
N GLY A 54 1.49 4.56 -6.31
CA GLY A 54 0.51 5.34 -7.04
C GLY A 54 1.11 6.41 -7.94
N THR A 55 0.25 6.98 -8.76
CA THR A 55 0.56 8.03 -9.73
C THR A 55 -0.47 9.12 -9.68
N VAL A 56 -0.05 10.34 -9.98
CA VAL A 56 -0.93 11.49 -10.12
C VAL A 56 -0.80 12.02 -11.54
N THR A 57 -1.93 12.17 -12.21
CA THR A 57 -2.05 12.79 -13.55
C THR A 57 -2.86 14.06 -13.44
N ARG A 58 -2.36 15.16 -14.01
CA ARG A 58 -3.02 16.47 -13.99
C ARG A 58 -4.28 16.50 -14.87
N PRO A 59 -5.16 17.51 -14.71
CA PRO A 59 -6.35 17.67 -15.54
C PRO A 59 -6.06 17.75 -17.05
N ASP A 60 -4.89 18.27 -17.44
CA ASP A 60 -4.44 18.36 -18.83
C ASP A 60 -3.88 17.04 -19.40
N GLY A 61 -3.91 15.96 -18.60
CA GLY A 61 -3.38 14.65 -18.95
C GLY A 61 -1.88 14.50 -18.74
N THR A 62 -1.16 15.53 -18.27
CA THR A 62 0.27 15.43 -18.01
C THR A 62 0.56 14.69 -16.71
N PHE A 63 1.64 13.91 -16.70
CA PHE A 63 2.10 13.22 -15.50
C PHE A 63 2.60 14.25 -14.47
N ALA A 64 2.10 14.17 -13.23
CA ALA A 64 2.59 14.98 -12.12
C ALA A 64 3.75 14.30 -11.40
N GLY A 65 3.60 13.00 -11.15
CA GLY A 65 4.59 12.19 -10.48
C GLY A 65 4.02 10.87 -9.96
N SER A 66 4.87 10.09 -9.31
CA SER A 66 4.53 8.86 -8.61
C SER A 66 4.89 8.94 -7.14
N TYR A 67 4.25 8.09 -6.35
CA TYR A 67 4.52 7.94 -4.94
C TYR A 67 4.49 6.47 -4.52
N TYR A 68 5.27 6.10 -3.53
CA TYR A 68 5.30 4.73 -2.99
C TYR A 68 5.87 4.72 -1.57
N PRO A 69 5.45 3.76 -0.72
CA PRO A 69 6.05 3.59 0.61
C PRO A 69 7.53 3.20 0.47
N ALA A 70 8.41 3.92 1.17
CA ALA A 70 9.83 3.61 1.29
C ALA A 70 10.08 2.36 2.15
N ASP A 71 9.15 2.05 3.05
CA ASP A 71 9.09 0.86 3.87
C ASP A 71 7.67 0.29 3.79
N THR A 72 7.49 -0.75 2.99
CA THR A 72 6.20 -1.41 2.78
C THR A 72 5.69 -2.12 4.02
N LEU A 73 6.49 -2.31 5.07
CA LEU A 73 6.01 -2.96 6.30
C LEU A 73 5.46 -1.96 7.32
N ARG A 74 5.92 -0.70 7.27
CA ARG A 74 5.60 0.30 8.30
C ARG A 74 4.68 1.41 7.83
N GLY A 75 4.66 1.74 6.54
CA GLY A 75 3.77 2.79 5.99
C GLY A 75 4.10 4.23 6.42
N ASP A 76 5.13 4.44 7.26
CA ASP A 76 5.42 5.73 7.88
C ASP A 76 6.33 6.66 7.04
N HIS A 77 6.85 6.18 5.90
CA HIS A 77 7.82 6.91 5.09
C HIS A 77 7.47 6.73 3.62
N TRP A 78 7.23 7.83 2.91
CA TRP A 78 6.82 7.82 1.50
C TRP A 78 7.86 8.49 0.63
N ARG A 79 8.08 7.93 -0.56
CA ARG A 79 8.86 8.53 -1.63
C ARG A 79 7.91 9.16 -2.62
N VAL A 80 8.28 10.35 -3.08
CA VAL A 80 7.61 11.03 -4.19
C VAL A 80 8.65 11.25 -5.28
N VAL A 81 8.29 10.95 -6.52
CA VAL A 81 9.11 11.19 -7.71
C VAL A 81 8.30 12.02 -8.67
N THR A 82 8.73 13.26 -8.91
CA THR A 82 8.07 14.16 -9.86
C THR A 82 8.36 13.78 -11.30
N ALA A 83 7.57 14.32 -12.24
CA ALA A 83 7.74 14.05 -13.66
C ALA A 83 9.12 14.42 -14.24
N ASP A 84 9.81 15.39 -13.64
CA ASP A 84 11.20 15.76 -13.99
C ASP A 84 12.26 14.87 -13.30
N GLY A 85 11.82 13.86 -12.55
CA GLY A 85 12.69 12.90 -11.86
C GLY A 85 13.20 13.38 -10.51
N LYS A 86 12.73 14.50 -9.97
CA LYS A 86 13.16 14.93 -8.62
C LYS A 86 12.49 14.08 -7.53
N HIS A 87 13.29 13.72 -6.53
CA HIS A 87 12.88 12.88 -5.42
C HIS A 87 12.59 13.70 -4.17
N TYR A 88 11.50 13.37 -3.50
CA TYR A 88 11.10 13.95 -2.21
C TYR A 88 10.65 12.87 -1.25
N HIS A 89 10.43 13.28 -0.01
CA HIS A 89 9.92 12.47 1.08
C HIS A 89 8.63 13.05 1.63
N ALA A 90 7.72 12.16 2.03
CA ALA A 90 6.49 12.51 2.72
C ALA A 90 6.29 11.59 3.94
N THR A 91 5.61 12.09 4.96
CA THR A 91 5.36 11.37 6.22
C THR A 91 4.14 10.45 6.15
N SER A 92 3.32 10.58 5.11
CA SER A 92 2.18 9.70 4.84
C SER A 92 1.82 9.72 3.35
N GLU A 93 0.96 8.79 2.94
CA GLU A 93 0.38 8.78 1.59
C GLU A 93 -0.29 10.10 1.27
N TYR A 94 -1.11 10.60 2.21
CA TYR A 94 -1.82 11.86 2.05
C TYR A 94 -0.88 13.02 1.68
N HIS A 95 0.22 13.20 2.42
CA HIS A 95 1.18 14.26 2.10
C HIS A 95 1.93 14.03 0.79
N ALA A 96 2.11 12.78 0.37
CA ALA A 96 2.70 12.45 -0.91
C ALA A 96 1.79 12.84 -2.08
N VAL A 97 0.49 12.53 -1.97
CA VAL A 97 -0.52 12.90 -2.95
C VAL A 97 -0.74 14.40 -2.97
N ASP A 98 -0.91 15.04 -1.81
CA ASP A 98 -1.07 16.49 -1.68
C ASP A 98 0.07 17.25 -2.36
N ALA A 99 1.33 16.83 -2.17
CA ALA A 99 2.48 17.46 -2.82
C ALA A 99 2.45 17.36 -4.35
N LEU A 100 1.93 16.26 -4.91
CA LEU A 100 1.80 16.07 -6.36
C LEU A 100 0.60 16.83 -6.94
N VAL A 101 -0.48 16.95 -6.17
CA VAL A 101 -1.74 17.58 -6.57
C VAL A 101 -1.67 19.10 -6.43
N ASN A 102 -1.16 19.59 -5.31
CA ASN A 102 -1.16 21.01 -4.93
C ASN A 102 0.23 21.67 -5.05
N GLY A 103 1.27 20.87 -5.29
CA GLY A 103 2.65 21.33 -5.42
C GLY A 103 3.43 21.24 -4.11
N PHE A 104 4.76 21.32 -4.21
CA PHE A 104 5.65 21.27 -3.06
C PHE A 104 5.70 22.64 -2.40
N THR A 105 5.32 22.75 -1.14
CA THR A 105 5.60 23.94 -0.35
C THR A 105 7.12 24.04 -0.16
N ALA A 106 7.69 25.20 -0.49
CA ALA A 106 9.09 25.49 -0.19
C ALA A 106 9.24 25.55 1.34
N SER A 107 10.05 24.65 1.89
CA SER A 107 10.51 24.71 3.27
C SER A 107 11.51 25.84 3.50
#